data_AF-A0A2E2R2B2-F1
#
_entry.id   AF-A0A2E2R2B2-F1
#
_cell.length_a   1.000
_cell.length_b   1.000
_cell.length_c   1.000
_cell.angle_alpha   90.00
_cell.angle_beta   90.00
_cell.angle_gamma   90.00
#
_symmetry.space_group_name_H-M   'P 1'
#
loop_
_entity.id
_entity.type
_entity.pdbx_description
1 polymer ?
#
loop_
_entity_poly.entity_id
_entity_poly.type
_entity_poly.pdbx_seq_one_letter_code
_entity_poly.pdbx_strand_id
1 'polypeptide(L)'
;MTISSASAFAIVSAGVFLLIGLFSGLWKFLQMWRSEHGLAHPYVDIAHRASLLYGFACITLAVLAHFSMFNPDYNLFAAAIVIAFFALAVAGYLIQAALNGPDNQLRQPHKLGKHPMPRAGLAIFMVALVFAEIGGTLYLFVGALQNPLLQFWS
;
A
#
# COMPACT_ATOMS: atom_id res chain seq x y z
N MET A 1 2.47 -9.93 27.07
CA MET A 1 2.42 -8.84 26.08
C MET A 1 1.14 -9.01 25.27
N THR A 2 0.16 -8.12 25.38
CA THR A 2 -1.06 -8.16 24.56
C THR A 2 -0.87 -7.22 23.38
N ILE A 3 -0.97 -7.75 22.15
CA ILE A 3 -0.94 -6.97 20.92
C ILE A 3 -2.35 -6.43 20.63
N SER A 4 -2.46 -5.16 20.23
CA SER A 4 -3.74 -4.58 19.84
C SER A 4 -4.22 -5.15 18.50
N SER A 5 -5.53 -5.16 18.26
CA SER A 5 -6.09 -5.62 16.99
C SER A 5 -5.53 -4.86 15.78
N ALA A 6 -5.31 -3.55 15.93
CA ALA A 6 -4.70 -2.70 14.91
C ALA A 6 -3.27 -3.13 14.58
N SER A 7 -2.43 -3.34 15.60
CA SER A 7 -1.05 -3.82 15.41
C SER A 7 -1.01 -5.24 14.82
N ALA A 8 -1.88 -6.14 15.29
CA ALA A 8 -1.95 -7.50 14.78
C ALA A 8 -2.34 -7.53 13.30
N PHE A 9 -3.39 -6.76 12.93
CA PHE A 9 -3.84 -6.63 11.55
C PHE A 9 -2.75 -6.07 10.64
N ALA A 10 -2.04 -5.04 11.10
CA ALA A 10 -0.96 -4.42 10.35
C ALA A 10 0.26 -5.36 10.19
N ILE A 11 0.63 -6.14 11.20
CA ILE A 11 1.71 -7.14 11.10
C ILE A 11 1.37 -8.25 10.10
N VAL A 12 0.14 -8.80 10.16
CA VAL A 12 -0.30 -9.81 9.19
C VAL A 12 -0.27 -9.23 7.77
N SER A 13 -0.77 -8.01 7.60
CA SER A 13 -0.75 -7.30 6.31
C SER A 13 0.67 -7.07 5.81
N ALA A 14 1.62 -6.74 6.69
CA ALA A 14 3.03 -6.60 6.34
C ALA A 14 3.59 -7.90 5.74
N GLY A 15 3.30 -9.04 6.37
CA GLY A 15 3.70 -10.36 5.86
C GLY A 15 3.08 -10.68 4.50
N VAL A 16 1.80 -10.35 4.31
CA VAL A 16 1.10 -10.53 3.04
C VAL A 16 1.74 -9.69 1.93
N PHE A 17 1.96 -8.39 2.17
CA PHE A 17 2.62 -7.52 1.20
C PHE A 17 4.05 -7.95 0.90
N LEU A 18 4.80 -8.42 1.89
CA LEU A 18 6.13 -8.97 1.68
C LEU A 18 6.08 -10.19 0.73
N LEU A 19 5.16 -11.13 0.95
CA LEU A 19 4.96 -12.28 0.08
C LEU A 19 4.56 -11.86 -1.35
N ILE A 20 3.63 -10.92 -1.49
CA ILE A 20 3.25 -10.37 -2.81
C ILE A 20 4.46 -9.74 -3.49
N GLY A 21 5.30 -9.01 -2.75
CA GLY A 21 6.57 -8.46 -3.23
C GLY A 21 7.52 -9.54 -3.72
N LEU A 22 7.70 -10.64 -2.99
CA LEU A 22 8.57 -11.74 -3.41
C LEU A 22 8.05 -12.45 -4.67
N PHE A 23 6.76 -12.77 -4.74
CA PHE A 23 6.17 -13.42 -5.90
C PHE A 23 6.18 -12.54 -7.15
N SER A 24 5.84 -11.25 -7.01
CA SER A 24 5.97 -10.28 -8.12
C SER A 24 7.43 -10.05 -8.52
N GLY A 25 8.37 -10.19 -7.59
CA GLY A 25 9.81 -10.19 -7.89
C GLY A 25 10.24 -11.37 -8.75
N LEU A 26 9.73 -12.57 -8.45
CA LEU A 26 9.94 -13.75 -9.31
C LEU A 26 9.34 -13.53 -10.70
N TRP A 27 8.12 -12.98 -10.78
CA TRP A 27 7.50 -12.65 -12.07
C TRP A 27 8.33 -11.63 -12.86
N LYS A 28 8.80 -10.57 -12.19
CA LYS A 28 9.71 -9.57 -12.78
C LYS A 28 10.95 -10.22 -13.36
N PHE A 29 11.64 -11.05 -12.58
CA PHE A 29 12.83 -11.76 -13.01
C PHE A 29 12.58 -12.62 -14.25
N LEU A 30 11.49 -13.39 -14.26
CA LEU A 30 11.13 -14.25 -15.39
C LEU A 30 10.85 -13.45 -16.67
N GLN A 31 10.25 -12.26 -16.56
CA GLN A 31 10.05 -11.38 -17.73
C GLN A 31 11.39 -10.82 -18.24
N MET A 32 12.23 -10.31 -17.34
CA MET A 32 13.54 -9.74 -17.69
C MET A 32 14.42 -10.80 -18.38
N TRP A 33 14.41 -12.04 -17.87
CA TRP A 33 15.19 -13.15 -18.43
C TRP A 33 14.80 -13.49 -19.88
N ARG A 34 13.53 -13.28 -20.26
CA ARG A 34 13.00 -13.59 -21.60
C ARG A 34 13.01 -12.39 -22.54
N SER A 35 13.24 -11.18 -22.02
CA SER A 35 13.19 -9.94 -22.79
C SER A 35 14.53 -9.65 -23.47
N GLU A 36 14.51 -9.30 -24.75
CA GLU A 36 15.71 -8.85 -25.48
C GLU A 36 16.38 -7.63 -24.82
N HIS A 37 15.59 -6.72 -24.26
CA HIS A 37 16.07 -5.54 -23.55
C HIS A 37 16.32 -5.75 -22.06
N GLY A 38 16.09 -6.97 -21.54
CA GLY A 38 16.23 -7.26 -20.10
C GLY A 38 15.24 -6.50 -19.19
N LEU A 39 14.08 -6.06 -19.70
CA LEU A 39 13.11 -5.27 -18.96
C LEU A 39 11.83 -6.06 -18.70
N ALA A 40 11.22 -5.82 -17.53
CA ALA A 40 9.86 -6.27 -17.24
C ALA A 40 8.85 -5.15 -17.58
N HIS A 41 7.57 -5.53 -17.71
CA HIS A 41 6.49 -4.57 -17.83
C HIS A 41 6.52 -3.57 -16.65
N PRO A 42 6.36 -2.24 -16.88
CA PRO A 42 6.48 -1.22 -15.83
C PRO A 42 5.62 -1.52 -14.59
N TYR A 43 4.39 -1.99 -14.79
CA TYR A 43 3.49 -2.32 -13.69
C TYR A 43 3.89 -3.56 -12.88
N VAL A 44 4.67 -4.50 -13.42
CA VAL A 44 5.24 -5.60 -12.61
C VAL A 44 6.31 -5.05 -11.68
N ASP A 45 7.14 -4.15 -12.20
CA ASP A 45 8.20 -3.50 -11.43
C ASP A 45 7.62 -2.57 -10.33
N ILE A 46 6.57 -1.81 -10.66
CA ILE A 46 5.83 -0.99 -9.69
C ILE A 46 5.16 -1.87 -8.63
N ALA A 47 4.43 -2.94 -9.02
CA ALA A 47 3.78 -3.83 -8.08
C ALA A 47 4.77 -4.46 -7.10
N HIS A 48 5.93 -4.92 -7.61
CA HIS A 48 7.00 -5.47 -6.79
C HIS A 48 7.53 -4.48 -5.75
N ARG A 49 7.98 -3.30 -6.20
CA ARG A 49 8.53 -2.28 -5.29
C ARG A 49 7.50 -1.76 -4.30
N ALA A 50 6.27 -1.50 -4.77
CA ALA A 50 5.19 -1.01 -3.93
C ALA A 50 4.84 -2.03 -2.84
N SER A 51 4.73 -3.32 -3.18
CA SER A 51 4.41 -4.36 -2.19
C SER A 51 5.50 -4.49 -1.12
N LEU A 52 6.79 -4.42 -1.49
CA LEU A 52 7.87 -4.42 -0.50
C LEU A 52 7.78 -3.19 0.43
N LEU A 53 7.60 -1.99 -0.14
CA LEU A 53 7.50 -0.75 0.64
C LEU A 53 6.27 -0.73 1.55
N TYR A 54 5.11 -1.18 1.05
CA TYR A 54 3.88 -1.28 1.82
C TYR A 54 3.97 -2.32 2.93
N GLY A 55 4.77 -3.38 2.76
CA GLY A 55 5.12 -4.29 3.85
C GLY A 55 5.77 -3.57 5.02
N PHE A 56 6.80 -2.76 4.76
CA PHE A 56 7.47 -1.96 5.79
C PHE A 56 6.58 -0.84 6.36
N ALA A 57 5.75 -0.22 5.51
CA ALA A 57 4.79 0.77 5.95
C ALA A 57 3.77 0.14 6.93
N CYS A 58 3.29 -1.08 6.66
CA CYS A 58 2.40 -1.80 7.58
C CYS A 58 3.04 -2.04 8.95
N ILE A 59 4.32 -2.41 9.02
CA ILE A 59 5.03 -2.51 10.31
C ILE A 59 5.10 -1.15 11.01
N THR A 60 5.35 -0.08 10.25
CA THR A 60 5.35 1.29 10.80
C THR A 60 3.99 1.64 11.41
N LEU A 61 2.89 1.37 10.70
CA LEU A 61 1.53 1.55 11.21
C LEU A 61 1.27 0.68 12.45
N ALA A 62 1.79 -0.55 12.48
CA ALA A 62 1.65 -1.44 13.63
C ALA A 62 2.31 -0.87 14.89
N VAL A 63 3.50 -0.27 14.74
CA VAL A 63 4.24 0.39 15.82
C VAL A 63 3.52 1.66 16.27
N LEU A 64 3.06 2.50 15.35
CA LEU A 64 2.27 3.69 15.70
C LEU A 64 0.99 3.31 16.44
N ALA A 65 0.27 2.29 15.97
CA ALA A 65 -0.94 1.79 16.62
C ALA A 65 -0.65 1.13 17.98
N HIS A 66 0.54 0.55 18.17
CA HIS A 66 0.95 -0.03 19.45
C HIS A 66 1.18 1.03 20.51
N PHE A 67 1.81 2.15 20.13
CA PHE A 67 2.05 3.27 21.03
C PHE A 67 0.88 4.26 21.11
N SER A 68 -0.11 4.17 20.23
CA SER A 68 -1.24 5.09 20.22
C SER A 68 -2.06 5.03 21.51
N MET A 69 -2.25 6.20 22.15
CA MET A 69 -3.10 6.36 23.33
C MET A 69 -4.58 6.55 22.99
N PHE A 70 -4.93 6.63 21.70
CA PHE A 70 -6.32 6.75 21.25
C PHE A 70 -7.09 5.44 21.37
N ASN A 71 -8.42 5.53 21.21
CA ASN A 71 -9.31 4.38 21.32
C ASN A 71 -8.91 3.26 20.31
N PRO A 72 -8.84 1.99 20.77
CA PRO A 72 -8.36 0.86 19.96
C PRO A 72 -9.14 0.59 18.68
N ASP A 73 -10.46 0.80 18.68
CA ASP A 73 -11.32 0.53 17.52
C ASP A 73 -11.06 1.54 16.40
N TYR A 74 -10.89 2.82 16.77
CA TYR A 74 -10.52 3.85 15.79
C TYR A 74 -9.08 3.69 15.29
N ASN A 75 -8.15 3.21 16.13
CA ASN A 75 -6.81 2.84 15.67
C ASN A 75 -6.88 1.71 14.64
N LEU A 76 -7.72 0.69 14.88
CA LEU A 76 -7.93 -0.40 13.92
C LEU A 76 -8.53 0.13 12.61
N PHE A 77 -9.55 0.97 12.68
CA PHE A 77 -10.16 1.57 11.49
C PHE A 77 -9.15 2.41 10.68
N ALA A 78 -8.36 3.24 11.36
CA ALA A 78 -7.32 4.05 10.74
C ALA A 78 -6.24 3.20 10.06
N ALA A 79 -5.78 2.13 10.70
CA ALA A 79 -4.84 1.19 10.07
C ALA A 79 -5.47 0.45 8.89
N ALA A 80 -6.71 -0.02 9.06
CA ALA A 80 -7.42 -0.81 8.05
C ALA A 80 -7.68 -0.02 6.78
N ILE A 81 -8.09 1.26 6.87
CA ILE A 81 -8.37 2.06 5.68
C ILE A 81 -7.10 2.34 4.87
N VAL A 82 -5.98 2.64 5.53
CA VAL A 82 -4.67 2.85 4.87
C VAL A 82 -4.24 1.57 4.14
N ILE A 83 -4.27 0.45 4.84
CA ILE A 83 -3.86 -0.86 4.31
C ILE A 83 -4.77 -1.31 3.16
N ALA A 84 -6.08 -1.02 3.23
CA ALA A 84 -7.01 -1.31 2.15
C ALA A 84 -6.65 -0.56 0.86
N PHE A 85 -6.28 0.73 0.95
CA PHE A 85 -5.84 1.50 -0.22
C PHE A 85 -4.50 1.02 -0.77
N PHE A 86 -3.55 0.62 0.08
CA PHE A 86 -2.32 -0.06 -0.38
C PHE A 86 -2.66 -1.33 -1.18
N ALA A 87 -3.59 -2.14 -0.68
CA ALA A 87 -3.99 -3.38 -1.33
C ALA A 87 -4.67 -3.11 -2.68
N LEU A 88 -5.57 -2.13 -2.73
CA LEU A 88 -6.23 -1.70 -3.97
C LEU A 88 -5.23 -1.18 -5.01
N ALA A 89 -4.24 -0.38 -4.59
CA ALA A 89 -3.19 0.12 -5.47
C ALA A 89 -2.34 -1.03 -6.05
N VAL A 90 -1.84 -1.93 -5.19
CA VAL A 90 -1.06 -3.11 -5.63
C VAL A 90 -1.88 -4.00 -6.55
N ALA A 91 -3.14 -4.26 -6.22
CA ALA A 91 -4.04 -5.04 -7.07
C ALA A 91 -4.21 -4.38 -8.44
N GLY A 92 -4.39 -3.06 -8.49
CA GLY A 92 -4.46 -2.29 -9.74
C GLY A 92 -3.20 -2.46 -10.58
N TYR A 93 -2.01 -2.40 -9.98
CA TYR A 93 -0.75 -2.63 -10.68
C TYR A 93 -0.62 -4.06 -11.21
N LEU A 94 -0.98 -5.06 -10.40
CA LEU A 94 -0.97 -6.47 -10.84
C LEU A 94 -1.96 -6.72 -11.98
N ILE A 95 -3.15 -6.13 -11.94
CA ILE A 95 -4.14 -6.21 -13.02
C ILE A 95 -3.58 -5.57 -14.29
N GLN A 96 -3.00 -4.37 -14.19
CA GLN A 96 -2.38 -3.72 -15.35
C GLN A 96 -1.24 -4.54 -15.93
N ALA A 97 -0.41 -5.14 -15.08
CA ALA A 97 0.65 -6.05 -15.51
C ALA A 97 0.10 -7.29 -16.22
N ALA A 98 -0.95 -7.92 -15.67
CA ALA A 98 -1.55 -9.13 -16.23
C ALA A 98 -2.25 -8.86 -17.58
N LEU A 99 -2.86 -7.68 -17.73
CA LEU A 99 -3.55 -7.27 -18.95
C LEU A 99 -2.63 -6.66 -20.01
N ASN A 100 -1.31 -6.55 -19.75
CA ASN A 100 -0.38 -5.77 -20.57
C ASN A 100 -0.95 -4.37 -20.87
N GLY A 101 -1.35 -3.67 -19.81
CA GLY A 101 -1.92 -2.33 -19.86
C GLY A 101 -0.92 -1.28 -20.37
N PRO A 102 -1.33 0.00 -20.41
CA PRO A 102 -0.41 1.07 -20.79
C PRO A 102 0.81 1.09 -19.86
N ASP A 103 1.89 1.70 -20.33
CA ASP A 103 3.07 2.03 -19.52
C ASP A 103 2.73 3.03 -18.39
N ASN A 104 1.70 3.85 -18.59
CA ASN A 104 1.22 4.83 -17.62
C ASN A 104 -0.32 5.00 -17.71
N GLN A 105 -1.03 4.57 -16.68
CA GLN A 105 -2.50 4.67 -16.58
C GLN A 105 -3.03 6.11 -16.52
N LEU A 106 -2.20 7.08 -16.12
CA LEU A 106 -2.57 8.51 -16.05
C LEU A 106 -2.45 9.20 -17.42
N ARG A 107 -1.80 8.57 -18.41
CA ARG A 107 -1.69 9.13 -19.76
C ARG A 107 -3.07 9.08 -20.43
N GLN A 108 -3.45 10.17 -21.09
CA GLN A 108 -4.71 10.21 -21.83
C GLN A 108 -4.57 9.48 -23.18
N PRO A 109 -5.60 8.73 -23.62
CA PRO A 109 -6.80 8.36 -22.87
C PRO A 109 -6.49 7.31 -21.79
N HIS A 110 -7.06 7.50 -20.58
CA HIS A 110 -6.86 6.58 -19.46
C HIS A 110 -7.36 5.18 -19.81
N LYS A 111 -6.57 4.15 -19.47
CA LYS A 111 -6.87 2.75 -19.81
C LYS A 111 -6.54 1.82 -18.65
N LEU A 112 -7.38 0.79 -18.51
CA LEU A 112 -7.11 -0.41 -17.71
C LEU A 112 -6.98 -1.59 -18.69
N GLY A 113 -5.76 -2.11 -18.86
CA GLY A 113 -5.46 -3.00 -19.97
C GLY A 113 -5.68 -2.27 -21.30
N LYS A 114 -6.62 -2.78 -22.10
CA LYS A 114 -7.04 -2.17 -23.38
C LYS A 114 -8.33 -1.35 -23.28
N HIS A 115 -9.04 -1.42 -22.14
CA HIS A 115 -10.34 -0.78 -21.98
C HIS A 115 -10.22 0.67 -21.48
N PRO A 116 -11.02 1.61 -22.02
CA PRO A 116 -11.02 2.99 -21.55
C PRO A 116 -11.53 3.05 -20.11
N MET A 117 -10.85 3.85 -19.29
CA MET A 117 -11.24 4.09 -17.90
C MET A 117 -11.86 5.49 -17.76
N PRO A 118 -12.99 5.64 -17.04
CA PRO A 118 -13.60 6.94 -16.83
C PRO A 118 -12.72 7.84 -15.94
N ARG A 119 -12.46 9.07 -16.40
CA ARG A 119 -11.63 10.07 -15.69
C ARG A 119 -12.12 10.35 -14.27
N ALA A 120 -13.42 10.48 -14.11
CA ALA A 120 -14.03 10.78 -12.82
C ALA A 120 -13.76 9.66 -11.80
N GLY A 121 -13.83 8.39 -12.22
CA GLY A 121 -13.55 7.26 -11.34
C GLY A 121 -12.12 7.26 -10.80
N LEU A 122 -11.15 7.52 -11.68
CA LEU A 122 -9.74 7.65 -11.28
C LEU A 122 -9.51 8.83 -10.33
N ALA A 123 -10.11 9.99 -10.61
CA ALA A 123 -9.99 11.17 -9.76
C ALA A 123 -10.58 10.94 -8.36
N ILE A 124 -11.78 10.34 -8.28
CA ILE A 124 -12.42 9.99 -7.01
C ILE A 124 -11.55 9.02 -6.22
N PHE A 125 -11.00 8.00 -6.88
CA PHE A 125 -10.10 7.05 -6.23
C PHE A 125 -8.86 7.75 -5.64
N MET A 126 -8.21 8.63 -6.40
CA MET A 126 -7.03 9.37 -5.93
C MET A 126 -7.35 10.27 -4.74
N VAL A 127 -8.48 10.98 -4.77
CA VAL A 127 -8.91 11.83 -3.65
C VAL A 127 -9.18 10.98 -2.41
N ALA A 128 -9.93 9.89 -2.55
CA ALA A 128 -10.22 8.98 -1.44
C ALA A 128 -8.95 8.36 -0.85
N LEU A 129 -8.01 7.95 -1.72
CA LEU A 129 -6.71 7.42 -1.33
C LEU A 129 -5.92 8.43 -0.50
N VAL A 130 -5.83 9.69 -0.95
CA VAL A 130 -5.10 10.75 -0.23
C VAL A 130 -5.67 10.95 1.17
N PHE A 131 -6.99 11.06 1.30
CA PHE A 131 -7.63 11.24 2.61
C PHE A 131 -7.43 10.02 3.51
N ALA A 132 -7.52 8.81 2.97
CA ALA A 132 -7.34 7.59 3.73
C ALA A 132 -5.88 7.42 4.21
N GLU A 133 -4.92 7.50 3.29
CA GLU A 133 -3.51 7.23 3.60
C GLU A 133 -2.91 8.30 4.52
N ILE A 134 -3.09 9.58 4.18
CA ILE A 134 -2.56 10.68 5.00
C ILE A 134 -3.34 10.77 6.30
N GLY A 135 -4.67 10.73 6.25
CA GLY A 135 -5.53 10.89 7.43
C GLY A 135 -5.37 9.75 8.43
N GLY A 136 -5.43 8.50 7.98
CA GLY A 136 -5.26 7.33 8.85
C GLY A 136 -3.88 7.25 9.48
N THR A 137 -2.83 7.53 8.70
CA THR A 137 -1.45 7.56 9.23
C THR A 137 -1.26 8.69 10.23
N LEU A 138 -1.77 9.90 9.92
CA LEU A 138 -1.68 11.05 10.82
C LEU A 138 -2.42 10.79 12.14
N TYR A 139 -3.61 10.17 12.08
CA TYR A 139 -4.37 9.80 13.27
C TYR A 139 -3.56 8.88 14.20
N LEU A 140 -2.97 7.80 13.66
CA LEU A 140 -2.13 6.88 14.42
C LEU A 140 -0.87 7.57 14.96
N PHE A 141 -0.25 8.44 14.16
CA PHE A 141 0.95 9.18 14.54
C PHE A 141 0.68 10.14 15.71
N VAL A 142 -0.39 10.95 15.62
CA VAL A 142 -0.79 11.86 16.70
C VAL A 142 -1.14 11.07 17.96
N GLY A 143 -1.86 9.96 17.83
CA GLY A 143 -2.15 9.08 18.96
C GLY A 143 -0.89 8.54 19.63
N ALA A 144 0.13 8.18 18.84
CA ALA A 144 1.41 7.71 19.35
C ALA A 144 2.20 8.82 20.07
N LEU A 145 2.19 10.06 19.55
CA LEU A 145 2.88 11.20 20.19
C LEU A 145 2.31 11.57 21.58
N GLN A 146 1.06 11.18 21.87
CA GLN A 146 0.48 11.35 23.20
C GLN A 146 1.03 10.36 24.23
N ASN A 147 1.76 9.33 23.79
CA ASN A 147 2.37 8.35 24.68
C ASN A 147 3.62 8.94 25.34
N PRO A 148 3.70 9.00 26.69
CA PRO A 148 4.87 9.52 27.38
C PRO A 148 6.17 8.78 27.05
N LEU A 149 6.11 7.52 26.62
CA LEU A 149 7.28 6.75 26.21
C LEU A 149 7.93 7.27 24.92
N LEU A 150 7.18 8.00 24.09
CA LEU A 150 7.67 8.61 22.86
C LEU A 150 7.98 10.11 23.02
N GLN A 151 7.75 10.68 24.21
CA GLN A 151 8.10 12.05 24.52
C GLN A 151 9.60 12.15 24.85
N PHE A 152 10.34 12.73 23.92
CA PHE A 152 11.76 13.07 24.10
C PHE A 152 11.98 14.59 24.18
N TRP A 153 10.90 15.36 24.17
CA TRP A 153 10.87 16.80 24.40
C TRP A 153 10.30 17.10 25.80
N SER A 154 10.74 18.21 26.38
CA SER A 154 10.31 18.74 27.69
C SER A 154 9.13 19.69 27.58
#